data_AF-A0A344PP37-F1
#
_entry.id   AF-A0A344PP37-F1
#
_cell.length_a   1.000
_cell.length_b   1.000
_cell.length_c   1.000
_cell.angle_alpha   90.00
_cell.angle_beta   90.00
_cell.angle_gamma   90.00
#
_symmetry.space_group_name_H-M   'P 1'
#
loop_
_entity.id
_entity.type
_entity.pdbx_description
1 polymer ?
#
loop_
_entity_poly.entity_id
_entity_poly.type
_entity_poly.pdbx_seq_one_letter_code
_entity_poly.pdbx_strand_id
1 'polypeptide(L)'
;MIAAGEKVFGKCKACHKVGEGAKNAVGPQLNGIVGRQAATAEGFKYSKAMADAGAGGLVWDSAALHGYLADPKAYMPGNKMSFAGLKKPADVDAVVAYLASHP
;
A
#
# COMPACT_ATOMS: atom_id res chain seq x y z
N MET A 1 7.19 1.68 16.99
CA MET A 1 6.27 1.82 15.84
C MET A 1 6.18 0.55 14.99
N ILE A 2 7.30 -0.04 14.55
CA ILE A 2 7.31 -1.25 13.68
C ILE A 2 6.46 -2.40 14.21
N ALA A 3 6.61 -2.81 15.48
CA ALA A 3 5.79 -3.90 16.06
C ALA A 3 4.28 -3.58 16.14
N ALA A 4 3.91 -2.31 16.28
CA ALA A 4 2.50 -1.90 16.19
C ALA A 4 2.04 -1.93 14.72
N GLY A 5 2.90 -1.51 13.80
CA GLY A 5 2.66 -1.55 12.36
C GLY A 5 2.46 -2.97 11.83
N GLU A 6 3.24 -3.93 12.31
CA GLU A 6 3.07 -5.34 12.00
C GLU A 6 1.68 -5.86 12.44
N LYS A 7 1.23 -5.47 13.64
CA LYS A 7 -0.13 -5.78 14.10
C LYS A 7 -1.20 -5.17 13.18
N VAL A 8 -1.01 -3.91 12.76
CA VAL A 8 -1.92 -3.24 11.81
C VAL A 8 -1.87 -3.94 10.43
N PHE A 9 -0.70 -4.36 9.98
CA PHE A 9 -0.50 -5.11 8.73
C PHE A 9 -1.25 -6.45 8.72
N GLY A 10 -1.66 -6.95 9.89
CA GLY A 10 -2.62 -8.04 10.01
C GLY A 10 -3.93 -7.81 9.24
N LYS A 11 -4.33 -6.55 8.99
CA LYS A 11 -5.48 -6.17 8.14
C LYS A 11 -5.17 -6.28 6.63
N CYS A 12 -3.90 -6.28 6.24
CA CYS A 12 -3.41 -6.27 4.86
C CYS A 12 -2.98 -7.67 4.38
N LYS A 13 -2.55 -8.55 5.31
CA LYS A 13 -1.91 -9.84 5.02
C LYS A 13 -2.73 -10.84 4.19
N ALA A 14 -4.06 -10.66 4.14
CA ALA A 14 -4.95 -11.47 3.33
C ALA A 14 -4.72 -11.23 1.83
N CYS A 15 -4.40 -9.99 1.46
CA CYS A 15 -4.22 -9.58 0.07
C CYS A 15 -2.76 -9.35 -0.31
N HIS A 16 -1.94 -8.93 0.66
CA HIS A 16 -0.56 -8.52 0.42
C HIS A 16 0.44 -9.36 1.20
N LYS A 17 1.67 -9.42 0.68
CA LYS A 17 2.82 -10.06 1.31
C LYS A 17 3.99 -9.07 1.37
N VAL A 18 4.79 -9.20 2.42
CA VAL A 18 6.04 -8.48 2.66
C VAL A 18 7.08 -9.47 3.20
N GLY A 19 8.35 -9.12 3.07
CA GLY A 19 9.48 -9.96 3.49
C GLY A 19 10.02 -10.86 2.40
N GLU A 20 10.92 -11.75 2.80
CA GLU A 20 11.61 -12.67 1.90
C GLU A 20 10.62 -13.56 1.14
N GLY A 21 10.81 -13.68 -0.18
CA GLY A 21 9.96 -14.50 -1.03
C GLY A 21 8.52 -13.99 -1.19
N ALA A 22 8.23 -12.73 -0.84
CA ALA A 22 6.92 -12.13 -1.04
C ALA A 22 6.52 -12.15 -2.53
N LYS A 23 5.32 -12.67 -2.81
CA LYS A 23 4.75 -12.76 -4.15
C LYS A 23 3.43 -11.99 -4.23
N ASN A 24 3.07 -11.59 -5.44
CA ASN A 24 1.76 -11.04 -5.74
C ASN A 24 0.65 -12.05 -5.40
N ALA A 25 -0.48 -11.57 -4.90
CA ALA A 25 -1.66 -12.36 -4.58
C ALA A 25 -2.92 -11.59 -5.05
N VAL A 26 -3.91 -11.39 -4.17
CA VAL A 26 -5.05 -10.51 -4.46
C VAL A 26 -4.58 -9.07 -4.70
N GLY A 27 -3.57 -8.61 -3.94
CA GLY A 27 -2.84 -7.37 -4.18
C GLY A 27 -1.37 -7.63 -4.55
N PRO A 28 -0.63 -6.61 -5.00
CA PRO A 28 0.79 -6.72 -5.26
C PRO A 28 1.57 -6.95 -3.96
N GLN A 29 2.78 -7.50 -4.06
CA GLN A 29 3.73 -7.49 -2.95
C GLN A 29 4.13 -6.03 -2.58
N LEU A 30 4.46 -5.80 -1.30
CA LEU A 30 4.69 -4.46 -0.76
C LEU A 30 6.12 -4.19 -0.26
N ASN A 31 7.09 -5.06 -0.56
CA ASN A 31 8.51 -4.75 -0.36
C ASN A 31 8.91 -3.54 -1.21
N GLY A 32 9.68 -2.65 -0.59
CA GLY A 32 10.17 -1.42 -1.20
C GLY A 32 9.05 -0.46 -1.57
N ILE A 33 7.85 -0.57 -0.99
CA ILE A 33 6.71 0.27 -1.41
C ILE A 33 6.94 1.75 -1.08
N VAL A 34 7.60 2.07 0.03
CA VAL A 34 7.85 3.45 0.45
C VAL A 34 8.86 4.08 -0.50
N GLY A 35 8.45 5.13 -1.22
CA GLY A 35 9.24 5.79 -2.26
C GLY A 35 9.14 5.14 -3.65
N ARG A 36 8.40 4.04 -3.81
CA ARG A 36 8.20 3.40 -5.13
C ARG A 36 7.09 4.11 -5.91
N GLN A 37 7.30 4.25 -7.21
CA GLN A 37 6.25 4.71 -8.13
C GLN A 37 5.04 3.76 -8.09
N ALA A 38 3.83 4.32 -8.08
CA ALA A 38 2.62 3.52 -8.08
C ALA A 38 2.50 2.65 -9.35
N ALA A 39 1.82 1.51 -9.21
CA ALA A 39 1.55 0.56 -10.30
C ALA A 39 2.78 -0.11 -10.97
N THR A 40 3.89 -0.27 -10.26
CA THR A 40 5.15 -0.82 -10.83
C THR A 40 5.57 -2.20 -10.30
N ALA A 41 4.78 -2.85 -9.43
CA ALA A 41 5.14 -4.20 -9.01
C ALA A 41 5.04 -5.17 -10.19
N GLU A 42 6.16 -5.83 -10.49
CA GLU A 42 6.29 -6.73 -11.63
C GLU A 42 5.23 -7.84 -11.59
N GLY A 43 4.62 -8.14 -12.74
CA GLY A 43 3.65 -9.22 -12.88
C GLY A 43 2.30 -9.00 -12.21
N PHE A 44 2.02 -7.83 -11.61
CA PHE A 44 0.71 -7.52 -11.04
C PHE A 44 -0.17 -6.72 -12.02
N LYS A 45 -1.43 -7.13 -12.18
CA LYS A 45 -2.40 -6.43 -13.03
C LYS A 45 -3.18 -5.37 -12.25
N TYR A 46 -2.79 -4.11 -12.40
CA TYR A 46 -3.42 -2.99 -11.72
C TYR A 46 -4.82 -2.62 -12.25
N SER A 47 -5.50 -1.75 -11.51
CA SER A 47 -6.67 -1.02 -12.04
C SER A 47 -6.21 0.07 -13.02
N LYS A 48 -7.08 0.50 -13.94
CA LYS A 48 -6.77 1.62 -14.83
C LYS A 48 -6.43 2.89 -14.03
N ALA A 49 -7.22 3.20 -13.00
CA ALA A 49 -6.99 4.37 -12.14
C ALA A 49 -5.59 4.36 -11.49
N MET A 50 -5.17 3.22 -10.94
CA MET A 50 -3.84 3.07 -10.32
C MET A 50 -2.71 3.16 -11.33
N ALA A 51 -2.88 2.54 -12.51
CA ALA A 51 -1.90 2.60 -13.59
C ALA A 51 -1.73 4.03 -14.13
N ASP A 52 -2.85 4.72 -14.38
CA ASP A 52 -2.85 6.11 -14.85
C ASP A 52 -2.21 7.05 -13.81
N ALA A 53 -2.50 6.85 -12.51
CA ALA A 53 -1.89 7.63 -11.43
C ALA A 53 -0.36 7.42 -11.35
N GLY A 54 0.09 6.17 -11.49
CA GLY A 54 1.51 5.85 -11.56
C GLY A 54 2.19 6.49 -12.77
N ALA A 55 1.59 6.39 -13.96
CA ALA A 55 2.09 7.05 -15.17
C ALA A 55 2.09 8.58 -15.07
N GLY A 56 1.14 9.15 -14.32
CA GLY A 56 1.08 10.57 -13.98
C GLY A 56 2.07 11.04 -12.90
N GLY A 57 2.94 10.14 -12.41
CA GLY A 57 4.02 10.49 -11.48
C GLY A 57 3.71 10.25 -10.00
N LEU A 58 2.63 9.54 -9.66
CA LEU A 58 2.37 9.19 -8.26
C LEU A 58 3.50 8.30 -7.70
N VAL A 59 4.13 8.79 -6.63
CA VAL A 59 5.10 8.05 -5.82
C VAL A 59 4.48 7.79 -4.44
N TRP A 60 4.70 6.59 -3.90
CA TRP A 60 4.24 6.23 -2.55
C TRP A 60 5.16 6.82 -1.47
N ASP A 61 5.17 8.14 -1.37
CA ASP A 61 5.76 8.84 -0.24
C ASP A 61 4.85 8.75 1.01
N SER A 62 5.30 9.37 2.11
CA SER A 62 4.54 9.38 3.35
C SER A 62 3.14 9.99 3.16
N ALA A 63 3.02 11.15 2.52
CA ALA A 63 1.74 11.84 2.39
C ALA A 63 0.75 11.04 1.52
N ALA A 64 1.23 10.49 0.39
CA ALA A 64 0.44 9.66 -0.51
C ALA A 64 -0.04 8.38 0.18
N LEU A 65 0.84 7.70 0.92
CA LEU A 65 0.46 6.51 1.69
C LEU A 65 -0.56 6.87 2.78
N HIS A 66 -0.40 8.00 3.46
CA HIS A 66 -1.35 8.43 4.48
C HIS A 66 -2.75 8.69 3.92
N GLY A 67 -2.82 9.46 2.82
CA GLY A 67 -4.08 9.74 2.15
C GLY A 67 -4.75 8.47 1.61
N TYR A 68 -3.99 7.63 0.92
CA TYR A 68 -4.54 6.42 0.31
C TYR A 68 -4.98 5.39 1.35
N LEU A 69 -4.21 5.19 2.42
CA LEU A 69 -4.56 4.20 3.46
C LEU A 69 -5.71 4.67 4.36
N ALA A 70 -5.97 5.97 4.47
CA ALA A 70 -7.11 6.49 5.24
C ALA A 70 -8.47 6.24 4.54
N ASP A 71 -8.51 6.41 3.22
CA ASP A 71 -9.66 6.07 2.37
C ASP A 71 -9.23 5.82 0.91
N PRO A 72 -8.98 4.55 0.52
CA PRO A 72 -8.51 4.22 -0.82
C PRO A 72 -9.48 4.64 -1.92
N LYS A 73 -10.78 4.51 -1.67
CA LYS A 73 -11.82 4.77 -2.66
C LYS A 73 -11.97 6.27 -2.91
N ALA A 74 -11.90 7.08 -1.86
CA ALA A 74 -11.93 8.53 -1.98
C ALA A 74 -10.63 9.08 -2.60
N TYR A 75 -9.47 8.57 -2.17
CA TYR A 75 -8.17 9.00 -2.69
C TYR A 75 -8.00 8.65 -4.18
N MET A 76 -8.44 7.46 -4.59
CA MET A 76 -8.33 7.00 -5.98
C MET A 76 -9.60 6.28 -6.43
N PRO A 77 -10.58 7.04 -6.96
CA PRO A 77 -11.80 6.45 -7.52
C PRO A 77 -11.49 5.44 -8.64
N GLY A 78 -12.12 4.26 -8.60
CA GLY A 78 -11.90 3.20 -9.58
C GLY A 78 -10.69 2.30 -9.31
N ASN A 79 -9.99 2.49 -8.18
CA ASN A 79 -9.01 1.51 -7.73
C ASN A 79 -9.67 0.18 -7.32
N LYS A 80 -8.91 -0.92 -7.37
CA LYS A 80 -9.40 -2.28 -7.08
C LYS A 80 -9.19 -2.74 -5.64
N MET A 81 -8.59 -1.93 -4.78
CA MET A 81 -8.34 -2.30 -3.38
C MET A 81 -9.64 -2.14 -2.58
N SER A 82 -10.34 -3.26 -2.39
CA SER A 82 -11.58 -3.32 -1.60
C SER A 82 -11.27 -3.26 -0.09
N PHE A 83 -10.84 -2.08 0.37
CA PHE A 83 -10.50 -1.81 1.75
C PHE A 83 -11.12 -0.48 2.19
N ALA A 84 -11.77 -0.47 3.37
CA ALA A 84 -12.48 0.71 3.88
C ALA A 84 -11.56 1.83 4.42
N GLY A 85 -10.26 1.54 4.53
CA GLY A 85 -9.26 2.45 5.08
C GLY A 85 -9.03 2.30 6.59
N LEU A 86 -7.91 2.85 7.05
CA LEU A 86 -7.52 2.93 8.45
C LEU A 86 -8.03 4.25 9.04
N LYS A 87 -8.96 4.18 9.99
CA LYS A 87 -9.59 5.38 10.56
C LYS A 87 -8.77 6.08 11.65
N LYS A 88 -7.78 5.39 12.21
CA LYS A 88 -6.88 5.95 13.22
C LYS A 88 -5.60 6.43 12.53
N PRO A 89 -5.24 7.72 12.59
CA PRO A 89 -3.98 8.21 12.01
C PRO A 89 -2.76 7.42 12.52
N ALA A 90 -2.73 7.10 13.82
CA ALA A 90 -1.66 6.31 14.41
C ALA A 90 -1.53 4.88 13.84
N ASP A 91 -2.62 4.28 13.35
CA ASP A 91 -2.54 2.97 12.66
C ASP A 91 -1.83 3.13 11.31
N VAL A 92 -2.07 4.25 10.62
CA VAL A 92 -1.45 4.59 9.34
C VAL A 92 0.05 4.84 9.53
N ASP A 93 0.41 5.69 10.50
CA ASP A 93 1.81 5.94 10.87
C ASP A 93 2.56 4.63 11.16
N ALA A 94 1.92 3.76 11.97
CA ALA A 94 2.52 2.50 12.37
C ALA A 94 2.72 1.56 11.18
N VAL A 95 1.72 1.36 10.31
CA VAL A 95 1.86 0.46 9.16
C VAL A 95 2.84 1.00 8.11
N VAL A 96 2.89 2.32 7.89
CA VAL A 96 3.88 2.94 6.99
C VAL A 96 5.29 2.73 7.53
N ALA A 97 5.51 2.89 8.85
CA ALA A 97 6.80 2.60 9.47
C ALA A 97 7.21 1.12 9.35
N TYR A 98 6.25 0.20 9.44
CA TYR A 98 6.50 -1.24 9.21
C TYR A 98 6.82 -1.56 7.75
N LEU A 99 6.11 -0.95 6.80
CA LEU A 99 6.40 -1.11 5.37
C LEU A 99 7.78 -0.54 5.01
N ALA A 100 8.18 0.58 5.62
CA ALA A 100 9.51 1.17 5.44
C ALA A 100 10.65 0.26 5.93
N SER A 101 10.38 -0.69 6.83
CA SER A 101 11.39 -1.66 7.29
C SER A 101 11.53 -2.87 6.36
N HIS A 102 10.79 -2.91 5.24
CA HIS A 102 10.83 -3.98 4.24
C HIS A 102 11.18 -3.37 2.87
N PRO A 103 12.45 -3.05 2.59
CA PRO A 103 12.90 -2.50 1.32
C PRO A 103 12.76 -3.49 0.15
#